data_AF-A0A239U907-F1
#
_entry.id   AF-A0A239U907-F1
#
_cell.length_a   1.000
_cell.length_b   1.000
_cell.length_c   1.000
_cell.angle_alpha   90.00
_cell.angle_beta   90.00
_cell.angle_gamma   90.00
#
_symmetry.space_group_name_H-M   'P 1'
#
loop_
_entity.id
_entity.type
_entity.pdbx_description
1 polymer ?
#
loop_
_entity_poly.entity_id
_entity_poly.type
_entity_poly.pdbx_seq_one_letter_code
_entity_poly.pdbx_strand_id
1 'polypeptide(L)'
;MNTIVKHTVGFIASIVLTLLAVFVTLYTSLTLNAKITIIFGFAFIQAAVQLLMFMHLTEGKDGQAQTFKVIFAIIITLVTVIGSYWVMVGGHSAHM
;
A
#
# COMPACT_ATOMS: atom_id res chain seq x y z
N MET A 1 23.02 13.76 -2.13
CA MET A 1 21.85 14.55 -1.69
C MET A 1 21.56 14.16 -0.25
N ASN A 2 21.68 15.10 0.70
CA ASN A 2 21.62 14.84 2.13
C ASN A 2 20.44 13.95 2.51
N THR A 3 20.67 12.89 3.27
CA THR A 3 19.67 11.90 3.74
C THR A 3 18.40 12.54 4.30
N ILE A 4 18.54 13.71 4.92
CA ILE A 4 17.45 14.50 5.49
C ILE A 4 16.51 15.05 4.41
N VAL A 5 17.01 15.43 3.24
CA VAL A 5 16.19 15.92 2.12
C VAL A 5 15.32 14.80 1.55
N LYS A 6 15.86 13.57 1.44
CA LYS A 6 15.10 12.41 0.98
C LYS A 6 13.97 12.06 1.95
N HIS A 7 14.26 11.98 3.25
CA HIS A 7 13.24 11.74 4.26
C HIS A 7 12.15 12.81 4.28
N THR A 8 12.52 14.10 4.20
CA THR A 8 11.57 15.21 4.18
C THR A 8 10.67 15.17 2.94
N VAL A 9 11.22 14.88 1.77
CA VAL A 9 10.44 14.76 0.53
C VAL A 9 9.46 13.58 0.61
N GLY A 10 9.89 12.44 1.15
CA GLY A 10 9.03 11.27 1.34
C GLY A 10 7.87 11.55 2.30
N PHE A 11 8.16 12.24 3.39
CA PHE A 11 7.15 12.64 4.37
C PHE A 11 6.11 13.61 3.78
N ILE A 12 6.56 14.64 3.07
CA ILE A 12 5.65 15.59 2.41
C ILE A 12 4.81 14.88 1.34
N ALA A 13 5.42 14.00 0.53
CA ALA A 13 4.69 13.22 -0.48
C ALA A 13 3.59 12.35 0.14
N SER A 14 3.87 11.67 1.26
CA SER A 14 2.88 10.88 1.99
C SER A 14 1.71 11.73 2.51
N ILE A 15 1.99 12.92 3.05
CA ILE A 15 0.95 13.84 3.52
C ILE A 15 0.08 14.31 2.37
N VAL A 16 0.69 14.78 1.28
CA VAL A 16 -0.02 15.28 0.10
C VAL A 16 -0.92 14.19 -0.48
N LEU A 17 -0.41 12.96 -0.62
CA LEU A 17 -1.20 11.85 -1.16
C LEU A 17 -2.40 11.51 -0.27
N THR A 18 -2.23 11.56 1.05
CA THR A 18 -3.33 11.31 2.00
C THR A 18 -4.40 12.40 1.90
N LEU A 19 -3.99 13.67 1.85
CA LEU A 19 -4.91 14.79 1.70
C LEU A 19 -5.66 14.73 0.37
N LEU A 20 -5.00 14.33 -0.72
CA LEU A 20 -5.63 14.11 -2.01
C LEU A 20 -6.65 12.98 -1.96
N ALA A 21 -6.33 11.85 -1.33
CA ALA A 21 -7.28 10.75 -1.17
C ALA A 21 -8.52 11.18 -0.38
N VAL A 22 -8.34 11.91 0.73
CA VAL A 22 -9.45 12.48 1.52
C VAL A 22 -10.26 13.46 0.69
N PHE A 23 -9.61 14.34 -0.07
CA PHE A 23 -10.27 15.32 -0.92
C PHE A 23 -11.15 14.65 -1.98
N VAL A 24 -10.60 13.66 -2.70
CA VAL A 24 -11.35 12.91 -3.72
C VAL A 24 -12.55 12.19 -3.10
N THR A 25 -12.40 11.65 -1.89
CA THR A 25 -13.46 10.88 -1.23
C THR A 25 -14.60 11.76 -0.73
N LEU A 26 -14.27 12.88 -0.07
CA LEU A 26 -15.24 13.73 0.63
C LEU A 26 -15.83 14.84 -0.25
N TYR A 27 -15.03 15.45 -1.13
CA TYR A 27 -15.44 16.64 -1.89
C TYR A 27 -15.88 16.35 -3.31
N THR A 28 -15.70 15.12 -3.81
CA THR A 28 -16.11 14.76 -5.17
C THR A 28 -17.44 14.00 -5.16
N SER A 29 -18.38 14.44 -5.99
CA SER A 29 -19.68 13.79 -6.22
C SER A 29 -19.59 12.60 -7.18
N LEU A 30 -18.54 11.79 -7.09
CA LEU A 30 -18.38 10.56 -7.89
C LEU A 30 -19.25 9.42 -7.34
N THR A 31 -19.56 8.45 -8.21
CA THR A 31 -20.25 7.23 -7.79
C THR A 31 -19.41 6.44 -6.79
N LEU A 32 -20.08 5.68 -5.92
CA LEU A 32 -19.42 4.90 -4.85
C LEU A 32 -18.34 3.96 -5.42
N ASN A 33 -18.62 3.30 -6.55
CA ASN A 33 -17.67 2.43 -7.23
C ASN A 33 -16.41 3.19 -7.71
N ALA A 34 -16.59 4.39 -8.29
CA ALA A 34 -15.48 5.21 -8.74
C ALA A 34 -14.61 5.68 -7.55
N LYS A 35 -15.24 6.06 -6.43
CA LYS A 35 -14.51 6.44 -5.19
C LYS A 35 -13.66 5.29 -4.66
N ILE A 36 -14.23 4.09 -4.55
CA ILE A 36 -13.52 2.90 -4.03
C ILE A 36 -12.29 2.59 -4.90
N THR A 37 -12.44 2.58 -6.23
CA THR A 37 -11.32 2.31 -7.14
C THR A 37 -10.19 3.32 -6.98
N ILE A 38 -10.52 4.61 -6.89
CA ILE A 38 -9.50 5.66 -6.74
C ILE A 38 -8.78 5.56 -5.39
N ILE A 39 -9.51 5.34 -4.30
CA ILE A 39 -8.92 5.18 -2.96
C ILE A 39 -8.01 3.95 -2.91
N PHE A 40 -8.42 2.84 -3.51
CA PHE A 40 -7.58 1.66 -3.62
C PHE A 40 -6.28 1.95 -4.38
N GLY A 41 -6.36 2.69 -5.49
CA GLY A 41 -5.19 3.16 -6.23
C GLY A 41 -4.24 4.00 -5.36
N PHE A 42 -4.79 4.99 -4.64
CA PHE A 42 -4.01 5.81 -3.71
C PHE A 42 -3.39 4.98 -2.58
N ALA A 43 -4.08 3.97 -2.06
CA ALA A 43 -3.57 3.11 -1.00
C ALA A 43 -2.31 2.32 -1.44
N PHE A 44 -2.30 1.78 -2.65
CA PHE A 44 -1.11 1.09 -3.18
C PHE A 44 0.07 2.03 -3.41
N ILE A 45 -0.19 3.22 -3.98
CA ILE A 45 0.85 4.23 -4.16
C ILE A 45 1.42 4.64 -2.79
N GLN A 46 0.56 4.80 -1.78
CA GLN A 46 0.99 5.15 -0.43
C GLN A 46 1.86 4.06 0.20
N ALA A 47 1.48 2.79 0.03
CA ALA A 47 2.31 1.67 0.48
C ALA A 47 3.69 1.67 -0.18
N ALA A 48 3.76 1.95 -1.50
CA ALA A 48 5.02 2.05 -2.22
C ALA A 48 5.89 3.23 -1.73
N VAL A 49 5.31 4.40 -1.49
CA VAL A 49 6.02 5.55 -0.89
C VAL A 49 6.63 5.16 0.46
N GLN A 50 5.88 4.44 1.30
CA GLN A 50 6.38 4.01 2.60
C GLN A 50 7.53 3.01 2.51
N LEU A 51 7.42 2.03 1.62
CA LEU A 51 8.46 1.03 1.40
C LEU A 51 9.75 1.65 0.83
N LEU A 52 9.63 2.58 -0.12
CA LEU A 52 10.80 3.17 -0.79
C LEU A 52 11.43 4.31 0.00
N MET A 53 10.64 5.22 0.56
CA MET A 53 11.13 6.45 1.19
C MET A 53 11.38 6.33 2.70
N PHE A 54 10.65 5.47 3.42
CA PHE A 54 10.87 5.29 4.85
C PHE A 54 11.72 4.05 5.15
N MET A 55 11.47 2.95 4.45
CA MET A 55 12.19 1.70 4.69
C MET A 55 13.52 1.60 3.92
N HIS A 56 13.90 2.64 3.16
CA HIS A 56 15.17 2.78 2.42
C HIS A 56 15.63 1.47 1.77
N LEU A 57 14.69 0.77 1.13
CA LEU A 57 14.84 -0.62 0.67
C LEU A 57 16.03 -0.87 -0.26
N THR A 58 16.48 0.17 -0.95
CA THR A 58 17.53 0.12 -1.98
C THR A 58 18.88 0.66 -1.46
N GLU A 59 18.93 1.29 -0.29
CA GLU A 59 20.15 1.94 0.21
C GLU A 59 20.82 1.08 1.29
N GLY A 60 21.89 0.38 0.92
CA GLY A 60 22.73 -0.37 1.87
C GLY A 60 23.52 -1.50 1.24
N LYS A 61 24.57 -1.98 1.93
CA LYS A 61 25.42 -3.12 1.51
C LYS A 61 24.62 -4.41 1.26
N ASP A 62 23.45 -4.56 1.91
CA ASP A 62 22.55 -5.70 1.80
C ASP A 62 21.17 -5.34 1.18
N GLY A 63 21.08 -4.27 0.38
CA GLY A 63 19.82 -3.80 -0.21
C GLY A 63 19.05 -4.86 -1.01
N GLN A 64 19.76 -5.77 -1.70
CA GLN A 64 19.13 -6.91 -2.38
C GLN A 64 18.43 -7.87 -1.41
N ALA A 65 19.05 -8.18 -0.28
CA ALA A 65 18.46 -9.08 0.73
C ALA A 65 17.23 -8.44 1.38
N GLN A 66 17.25 -7.12 1.58
CA GLN A 66 16.11 -6.37 2.10
C GLN A 66 14.93 -6.35 1.11
N THR A 67 15.21 -6.16 -0.17
CA THR A 67 14.19 -6.23 -1.23
C THR A 67 13.59 -7.63 -1.32
N PHE A 68 14.40 -8.67 -1.21
CA PHE A 68 13.93 -10.05 -1.19
C PHE A 68 12.96 -10.32 -0.03
N LYS A 69 13.26 -9.82 1.17
CA LYS A 69 12.37 -9.94 2.34
C LYS A 69 11.01 -9.29 2.10
N VAL A 70 10.96 -8.12 1.45
CA VAL A 70 9.69 -7.44 1.16
C VAL A 70 8.87 -8.18 0.11
N ILE A 71 9.50 -8.66 -0.97
CA ILE A 71 8.81 -9.47 -1.97
C ILE A 71 8.23 -10.73 -1.32
N PHE A 72 9.01 -11.39 -0.47
CA PHE A 72 8.55 -12.56 0.28
C PHE A 72 7.37 -12.23 1.21
N ALA A 73 7.42 -11.10 1.92
CA ALA A 73 6.32 -10.63 2.77
C ALA A 73 5.04 -10.33 1.95
N ILE A 74 5.17 -9.75 0.76
CA ILE A 74 4.04 -9.49 -0.14
C ILE A 74 3.41 -10.82 -0.59
N ILE A 75 4.21 -11.82 -0.96
CA ILE A 75 3.71 -13.14 -1.36
C ILE A 75 2.92 -13.78 -0.21
N ILE A 76 3.47 -13.80 1.01
CA ILE A 76 2.78 -14.35 2.18
C ILE A 76 1.47 -13.59 2.43
N THR A 77 1.48 -12.26 2.32
CA THR A 77 0.30 -11.43 2.52
C THR A 77 -0.79 -11.78 1.51
N LEU A 78 -0.44 -11.91 0.22
CA LEU A 78 -1.39 -12.27 -0.83
C LEU A 78 -1.98 -13.66 -0.63
N VAL A 79 -1.13 -14.66 -0.33
CA VAL A 79 -1.58 -16.03 -0.05
C VAL A 79 -2.51 -16.08 1.17
N THR A 80 -2.18 -15.33 2.23
CA THR A 80 -2.97 -15.30 3.45
C THR A 80 -4.32 -14.62 3.22
N VAL A 81 -4.36 -13.46 2.55
CA VAL A 81 -5.60 -12.70 2.30
C VAL A 81 -6.52 -13.48 1.35
N ILE A 82 -5.98 -13.95 0.22
CA ILE A 82 -6.76 -14.70 -0.78
C ILE A 82 -7.22 -16.04 -0.19
N GLY A 83 -6.31 -16.76 0.49
CA GLY A 83 -6.62 -18.03 1.12
C GLY A 83 -7.68 -17.90 2.21
N SER A 84 -7.57 -16.89 3.08
CA SER A 84 -8.58 -16.65 4.13
C SER A 84 -9.93 -16.29 3.54
N TYR A 85 -9.95 -15.40 2.54
CA TYR A 85 -11.18 -15.05 1.83
C TYR A 85 -11.83 -16.29 1.19
N TRP A 86 -11.05 -17.13 0.51
CA TRP A 86 -11.53 -18.35 -0.13
C TRP A 86 -12.11 -19.35 0.88
N VAL A 87 -11.42 -19.56 2.01
CA VAL A 87 -11.90 -20.45 3.08
C VAL A 87 -13.19 -19.91 3.70
N MET A 88 -13.31 -18.60 3.94
CA MET A 88 -14.53 -18.02 4.48
C MET A 88 -15.71 -18.13 3.50
N VAL A 89 -15.50 -17.88 2.21
CA VAL A 89 -16.54 -18.03 1.19
C VAL A 89 -16.94 -19.50 1.03
N GLY A 90 -15.97 -20.41 0.88
CA GLY A 90 -16.24 -21.84 0.72
C GLY A 90 -16.86 -22.48 1.97
N GLY A 91 -16.41 -22.07 3.17
CA GLY A 91 -16.94 -22.56 4.44
C GLY A 91 -18.34 -22.04 4.75
N HIS A 92 -18.64 -20.77 4.42
CA HIS A 92 -19.97 -20.20 4.61
C HIS A 92 -20.98 -20.74 3.59
N SER A 93 -20.55 -21.11 2.37
CA SER A 93 -21.40 -21.77 1.37
C SER A 93 -21.78 -23.22 1.74
N ALA A 94 -21.08 -23.86 2.67
CA ALA A 94 -21.37 -25.23 3.11
C ALA A 94 -22.38 -25.30 4.28
N HIS A 95 -22.73 -24.16 4.87
CA HIS A 95 -23.59 -24.07 6.07
C HIS A 95 -24.88 -23.26 5.82
N MET A 96 -25.32 -23.23 4.56
CA MET A 96 -26.57 -22.65 4.03
C MET A 96 -27.29 -23.73 3.22
#